data_AF-A0A959JY51-F1
#
_entry.id   AF-A0A959JY51-F1
#
_cell.length_a   1.000
_cell.length_b   1.000
_cell.length_c   1.000
_cell.angle_alpha   90.00
_cell.angle_beta   90.00
_cell.angle_gamma   90.00
#
_symmetry.space_group_name_H-M   'P 1'
#
loop_
_entity.id
_entity.type
_entity.pdbx_description
1 polymer ?
#
loop_
_entity_poly.entity_id
_entity_poly.type
_entity_poly.pdbx_seq_one_letter_code
_entity_poly.pdbx_strand_id
1 'polypeptide(L)'
;MITGLIVGLTIATKIIFLPIILLPLFVLSNRTLCITFTILGFIIGIVPIIGRFGDFQLFINKLFYHDGIYGSGQAQIINPSNFLTNIKGLFLTNKLLSITLLLSALILALHKGKGSKNASELRFLIAFISVASITTLMVAKHFKNYYMIGTLILLGPVLYVIYQMLQPGGYRIAILCVAAIFGMMTLNSQVKIINSRSQLSILRMKDREILKRHIENQDYLFIKPEWSWGPGEEYGLIFGLSYVRHRDRYTEDIRRNYYHTLSYEGAERNPLRMRVDKVPLEELVGHQIHIVNQPTRNSSPLIEYLEGHYEMLKRDTIPLATDNLLFSMKLGHLKDSK
;
A
#
# COMPACT_ATOMS: atom_id res chain seq x y z
N MET A 1 -27.06 -9.13 -11.15
CA MET A 1 -26.08 -10.19 -11.43
C MET A 1 -24.66 -9.62 -11.57
N ILE A 2 -24.33 -8.93 -12.66
CA ILE A 2 -22.97 -8.41 -12.94
C ILE A 2 -22.43 -7.53 -11.80
N THR A 3 -23.22 -6.59 -11.30
CA THR A 3 -22.83 -5.74 -10.16
C THR A 3 -22.44 -6.55 -8.93
N GLY A 4 -23.19 -7.61 -8.61
CA GLY A 4 -22.87 -8.50 -7.48
C GLY A 4 -21.52 -9.17 -7.68
N LEU A 5 -21.30 -9.80 -8.84
CA LEU A 5 -20.02 -10.45 -9.16
C LEU A 5 -18.83 -9.49 -9.03
N ILE A 6 -18.94 -8.28 -9.57
CA ILE A 6 -17.89 -7.25 -9.49
C ILE A 6 -17.62 -6.86 -8.04
N VAL A 7 -18.67 -6.62 -7.24
CA VAL A 7 -18.51 -6.28 -5.81
C VAL A 7 -17.83 -7.43 -5.07
N GLY A 8 -18.25 -8.68 -5.32
CA GLY A 8 -17.66 -9.87 -4.72
C GLY A 8 -16.16 -10.02 -5.02
N LEU A 9 -15.78 -9.91 -6.29
CA LEU A 9 -14.38 -9.94 -6.73
C LEU A 9 -13.57 -8.79 -6.11
N THR A 10 -14.16 -7.59 -6.03
CA THR A 10 -13.51 -6.43 -5.42
C THR A 10 -13.23 -6.69 -3.93
N ILE A 11 -14.19 -7.24 -3.19
CA ILE A 11 -14.01 -7.60 -1.77
C ILE A 11 -12.95 -8.70 -1.62
N ALA A 12 -12.94 -9.70 -2.50
CA ALA A 12 -11.95 -10.78 -2.46
C ALA A 12 -10.52 -10.27 -2.63
N THR A 13 -10.31 -9.25 -3.48
CA THR A 13 -8.98 -8.63 -3.63
C THR A 13 -8.62 -7.71 -2.46
N LYS A 14 -9.60 -7.01 -1.87
CA LYS A 14 -9.39 -6.08 -0.75
C LYS A 14 -10.61 -6.03 0.16
N ILE A 15 -10.46 -6.59 1.37
CA ILE A 15 -11.55 -6.66 2.37
C ILE A 15 -12.08 -5.28 2.81
N ILE A 16 -11.29 -4.21 2.65
CA ILE A 16 -11.73 -2.84 2.97
C ILE A 16 -12.89 -2.36 2.08
N PHE A 17 -13.18 -3.05 0.98
CA PHE A 17 -14.33 -2.78 0.11
C PHE A 17 -15.62 -3.45 0.61
N LEU A 18 -15.58 -4.24 1.69
CA LEU A 18 -16.75 -4.90 2.25
C LEU A 18 -17.96 -3.95 2.47
N PRO A 19 -17.78 -2.72 2.99
CA PRO A 19 -18.91 -1.81 3.20
C PRO A 19 -19.68 -1.47 1.92
N ILE A 20 -19.06 -1.56 0.73
CA ILE A 20 -19.72 -1.26 -0.56
C ILE A 20 -20.93 -2.16 -0.81
N ILE A 21 -21.03 -3.33 -0.18
CA ILE A 21 -22.22 -4.20 -0.26
C ILE A 21 -23.50 -3.49 0.19
N LEU A 22 -23.39 -2.42 1.01
CA LEU A 22 -24.53 -1.62 1.42
C LEU A 22 -25.18 -0.86 0.25
N LEU A 23 -24.42 -0.46 -0.77
CA LEU A 23 -25.00 0.22 -1.95
C LEU A 23 -26.11 -0.62 -2.61
N PRO A 24 -25.85 -1.87 -3.07
CA PRO A 24 -26.91 -2.66 -3.67
C PRO A 24 -28.03 -3.02 -2.69
N LEU A 25 -27.75 -3.13 -1.40
CA LEU A 25 -28.77 -3.39 -0.37
C LEU A 25 -29.78 -2.24 -0.23
N PHE A 26 -29.34 -1.00 -0.29
CA PHE A 26 -30.22 0.16 -0.16
C PHE A 26 -30.82 0.59 -1.51
N VAL A 27 -30.06 0.51 -2.60
CA VAL A 27 -30.40 1.14 -3.89
C VAL A 27 -31.15 0.20 -4.82
N LEU A 28 -30.79 -1.08 -4.89
CA LEU A 28 -31.37 -2.00 -5.86
C LEU A 28 -32.69 -2.59 -5.37
N SER A 29 -33.60 -2.87 -6.31
CA SER A 29 -34.85 -3.57 -6.06
C SER A 29 -34.61 -5.05 -5.79
N ASN A 30 -33.80 -5.72 -6.61
CA ASN A 30 -33.52 -7.16 -6.48
C ASN A 30 -32.26 -7.42 -5.64
N ARG A 31 -32.37 -7.10 -4.34
CA ARG A 31 -31.27 -7.15 -3.36
C ARG A 31 -30.71 -8.56 -3.20
N THR A 32 -31.58 -9.55 -3.04
CA THR A 32 -31.21 -10.95 -2.81
C THR A 32 -30.36 -11.50 -3.96
N LEU A 33 -30.76 -11.22 -5.21
CA LEU A 33 -29.99 -11.62 -6.37
C LEU A 33 -28.60 -10.97 -6.37
N CYS A 34 -28.52 -9.68 -6.04
CA CYS A 34 -27.21 -9.00 -5.98
C CYS A 34 -26.31 -9.60 -4.89
N ILE A 35 -26.82 -9.83 -3.68
CA ILE A 35 -26.06 -10.44 -2.58
C ILE A 35 -25.57 -11.83 -2.97
N THR A 36 -26.43 -12.65 -3.58
CA THR A 36 -26.10 -14.00 -4.03
C THR A 36 -24.91 -13.96 -4.98
N PHE A 37 -24.96 -13.07 -5.99
CA PHE A 37 -23.84 -12.92 -6.92
C PHE A 37 -22.60 -12.25 -6.31
N THR A 38 -22.74 -11.43 -5.26
CA THR A 38 -21.60 -10.95 -4.45
C THR A 38 -20.90 -12.09 -3.74
N ILE A 39 -21.65 -13.00 -3.12
CA ILE A 39 -21.09 -14.19 -2.45
C ILE A 39 -20.39 -15.07 -3.49
N LEU A 40 -21.03 -15.34 -4.63
CA LEU A 40 -20.42 -16.13 -5.71
C LEU A 40 -19.13 -15.47 -6.24
N GLY A 41 -19.15 -14.16 -6.51
CA GLY A 41 -17.96 -13.43 -6.96
C GLY A 41 -16.84 -13.44 -5.93
N PHE A 42 -17.17 -13.32 -4.65
CA PHE A 42 -16.19 -13.44 -3.56
C PHE A 42 -15.58 -14.84 -3.52
N ILE A 43 -16.40 -15.90 -3.55
CA ILE A 43 -15.94 -17.29 -3.59
C ILE A 43 -14.99 -17.50 -4.76
N ILE A 44 -15.40 -17.13 -5.98
CA ILE A 44 -14.56 -17.22 -7.19
C ILE A 44 -13.22 -16.50 -6.99
N GLY A 45 -13.24 -15.29 -6.42
CA GLY A 45 -12.04 -14.50 -6.18
C GLY A 45 -11.08 -15.10 -5.16
N ILE A 46 -11.56 -15.89 -4.19
CA ILE A 46 -10.71 -16.54 -3.18
C ILE A 46 -10.25 -17.95 -3.59
N VAL A 47 -10.84 -18.56 -4.63
CA VAL A 47 -10.42 -19.89 -5.12
C VAL A 47 -8.89 -20.00 -5.31
N PRO A 48 -8.19 -19.03 -5.92
CA PRO A 48 -6.74 -19.13 -6.13
C PRO A 48 -5.92 -19.27 -4.84
N ILE A 49 -6.45 -18.88 -3.69
CA ILE A 49 -5.77 -18.93 -2.39
C ILE A 49 -6.32 -20.00 -1.45
N ILE A 50 -7.20 -20.89 -1.92
CA ILE A 50 -7.88 -21.87 -1.05
C ILE A 50 -6.89 -22.76 -0.27
N GLY A 51 -5.78 -23.15 -0.90
CA GLY A 51 -4.71 -23.93 -0.25
C GLY A 51 -3.95 -23.17 0.84
N ARG A 52 -4.14 -21.85 0.96
CA ARG A 52 -3.54 -20.99 2.01
C ARG A 52 -4.62 -20.27 2.83
N PHE A 53 -5.84 -20.79 2.86
CA PHE A 53 -6.94 -20.15 3.58
C PHE A 53 -6.67 -20.04 5.08
N GLY A 54 -5.95 -21.00 5.67
CA GLY A 54 -5.50 -20.91 7.07
C GLY A 54 -4.61 -19.68 7.34
N ASP A 55 -3.63 -19.41 6.45
CA ASP A 55 -2.78 -18.23 6.54
C ASP A 55 -3.61 -16.94 6.45
N PHE A 56 -4.60 -16.92 5.54
CA PHE A 56 -5.52 -15.79 5.38
C PHE A 56 -6.39 -15.58 6.63
N GLN A 57 -6.96 -16.63 7.20
CA GLN A 57 -7.76 -16.56 8.42
C GLN A 57 -6.93 -16.02 9.60
N LEU A 58 -5.71 -16.51 9.78
CA LEU A 58 -4.78 -16.01 10.79
C LEU A 58 -4.49 -14.52 10.58
N PHE A 59 -4.29 -14.09 9.33
CA PHE A 59 -4.09 -12.68 9.00
C PHE A 59 -5.30 -11.81 9.34
N ILE A 60 -6.52 -12.24 8.98
CA ILE A 60 -7.76 -11.53 9.33
C ILE A 60 -7.93 -11.45 10.86
N ASN A 61 -7.66 -12.53 11.58
CA ASN A 61 -7.69 -12.54 13.05
C ASN A 61 -6.70 -11.54 13.63
N LYS A 62 -5.45 -11.50 13.13
CA LYS A 62 -4.46 -10.53 13.57
C LYS A 62 -4.92 -9.09 13.32
N LEU A 63 -5.48 -8.80 12.14
CA LEU A 63 -6.06 -7.48 11.83
C LEU A 63 -7.21 -7.10 12.77
N PHE A 64 -7.97 -8.07 13.27
CA PHE A 64 -9.09 -7.81 14.16
C PHE A 64 -8.65 -7.61 15.62
N TYR A 65 -7.70 -8.40 16.11
CA TYR A 65 -7.31 -8.39 17.52
C TYR A 65 -6.12 -7.49 17.85
N HIS A 66 -5.47 -6.89 16.85
CA HIS A 66 -4.35 -5.96 17.07
C HIS A 66 -4.61 -4.58 16.47
N ASP A 67 -3.91 -3.57 17.01
CA ASP A 67 -4.08 -2.15 16.67
C ASP A 67 -3.01 -1.59 15.71
N GLY A 68 -1.99 -2.40 15.38
CA GLY A 68 -0.94 -2.04 14.44
C GLY A 68 -1.24 -2.48 13.01
N ILE A 69 -0.48 -1.91 12.08
CA ILE A 69 -0.61 -2.12 10.65
C ILE A 69 -0.36 -3.61 10.34
N TYR A 70 -1.17 -4.19 9.45
CA TYR A 70 -1.08 -5.62 9.07
C TYR A 70 -1.25 -6.60 10.24
N GLY A 71 -1.91 -6.18 11.32
CA GLY A 71 -2.14 -7.02 12.49
C GLY A 71 -0.91 -7.17 13.40
N SER A 72 0.03 -6.23 13.30
CA SER A 72 1.09 -6.00 14.29
C SER A 72 0.56 -5.18 15.48
N GLY A 73 1.41 -4.81 16.43
CA GLY A 73 1.05 -3.94 17.55
C GLY A 73 0.57 -4.71 18.78
N GLN A 74 -0.13 -4.01 19.67
CA GLN A 74 -0.64 -4.60 20.91
C GLN A 74 -1.92 -5.38 20.63
N ALA A 75 -2.19 -6.40 21.45
CA ALA A 75 -3.42 -7.19 21.39
C ALA A 75 -4.63 -6.38 21.92
N GLN A 76 -5.07 -5.41 21.14
CA GLN A 76 -6.26 -4.59 21.39
C GLN A 76 -6.98 -4.27 20.08
N ILE A 77 -8.31 -4.16 20.14
CA ILE A 77 -9.14 -3.92 18.93
C ILE A 77 -8.98 -2.48 18.45
N ILE A 78 -8.92 -1.51 19.36
CA ILE A 78 -8.80 -0.07 19.08
C ILE A 78 -7.91 0.55 20.15
N ASN A 79 -6.93 1.34 19.72
CA ASN A 79 -6.23 2.30 20.58
C ASN A 79 -6.95 3.65 20.51
N PRO A 80 -7.68 4.11 21.54
CA PRO A 80 -8.56 5.28 21.44
C PRO A 80 -7.84 6.57 21.04
N SER A 81 -6.61 6.78 21.53
CA SER A 81 -5.80 7.97 21.23
C SER A 81 -5.44 8.03 19.75
N ASN A 82 -4.90 6.94 19.21
CA ASN A 82 -4.55 6.84 17.80
C ASN A 82 -5.80 6.85 16.91
N PHE A 83 -6.86 6.17 17.32
CA PHE A 83 -8.07 6.03 16.53
C PHE A 83 -8.78 7.36 16.26
N LEU A 84 -8.98 8.20 17.28
CA LEU A 84 -9.58 9.52 17.10
C LEU A 84 -8.68 10.45 16.28
N THR A 85 -7.37 10.39 16.51
CA THR A 85 -6.38 11.12 15.72
C THR A 85 -6.44 10.70 14.25
N ASN A 86 -6.57 9.41 13.97
CA ASN A 86 -6.69 8.85 12.63
C ASN A 86 -7.99 9.27 11.95
N ILE A 87 -9.14 9.24 12.66
CA ILE A 87 -10.42 9.74 12.12
C ILE A 87 -10.29 11.21 11.71
N LYS A 88 -9.75 12.05 12.60
CA LYS A 88 -9.50 13.47 12.31
C LYS A 88 -8.58 13.61 11.08
N GLY A 89 -7.50 12.84 11.03
CA GLY A 89 -6.57 12.79 9.91
C GLY A 89 -7.25 12.43 8.59
N LEU A 90 -8.16 11.44 8.59
CA LEU A 90 -8.90 11.03 7.39
C LEU A 90 -9.79 12.14 6.86
N PHE A 91 -10.54 12.84 7.72
CA PHE A 91 -11.42 13.93 7.28
C PHE A 91 -10.65 15.19 6.86
N LEU A 92 -9.53 15.50 7.52
CA LEU A 92 -8.68 16.64 7.13
C LEU A 92 -7.94 16.41 5.82
N THR A 93 -7.52 15.16 5.57
CA THR A 93 -6.83 14.78 4.33
C THR A 93 -7.80 14.69 3.16
N ASN A 94 -9.01 14.13 3.38
CA ASN A 94 -10.01 13.92 2.33
C ASN A 94 -11.13 14.96 2.39
N LYS A 95 -10.78 16.26 2.31
CA LYS A 95 -11.72 17.38 2.47
C LYS A 95 -13.00 17.26 1.64
N LEU A 96 -12.86 16.85 0.37
CA LEU A 96 -14.01 16.67 -0.52
C LEU A 96 -14.98 15.61 0.02
N LEU A 97 -14.46 14.46 0.47
CA LEU A 97 -15.28 13.43 1.11
C LEU A 97 -15.99 13.94 2.36
N SER A 98 -15.28 14.65 3.22
CA SER A 98 -15.82 15.22 4.46
C SER A 98 -17.00 16.15 4.19
N ILE A 99 -16.85 17.05 3.22
CA ILE A 99 -17.89 18.02 2.82
C ILE A 99 -19.06 17.30 2.18
N THR A 100 -18.81 16.37 1.25
CA THR A 100 -19.86 15.58 0.61
C THR A 100 -20.65 14.74 1.62
N LEU A 101 -19.98 14.18 2.62
CA LEU A 101 -20.63 13.43 3.72
C LEU A 101 -21.52 14.35 4.56
N LEU A 102 -21.01 15.52 4.95
CA LEU A 102 -21.77 16.51 5.72
C LEU A 102 -23.00 17.01 4.94
N LEU A 103 -22.84 17.35 3.66
CA LEU A 103 -23.94 17.77 2.79
C LEU A 103 -24.99 16.67 2.62
N SER A 104 -24.55 15.41 2.43
CA SER A 104 -25.46 14.26 2.35
C SER A 104 -26.28 14.11 3.64
N ALA A 105 -25.64 14.22 4.80
CA ALA A 105 -26.31 14.15 6.10
C ALA A 105 -27.28 15.32 6.31
N LEU A 106 -26.90 16.54 5.92
CA LEU A 106 -27.76 17.72 6.02
C LEU A 106 -28.99 17.60 5.13
N ILE A 107 -28.83 17.15 3.89
CA ILE A 107 -29.97 16.92 2.97
C ILE A 107 -30.93 15.90 3.57
N LEU A 108 -30.44 14.80 4.14
CA LEU A 108 -31.29 13.82 4.81
C LEU A 108 -32.00 14.40 6.04
N ALA A 109 -31.30 15.16 6.89
CA ALA A 109 -31.87 15.75 8.09
C ALA A 109 -32.94 16.81 7.80
N LEU A 110 -32.77 17.59 6.72
CA LEU A 110 -33.72 18.62 6.31
C LEU A 110 -34.87 18.08 5.44
N HIS A 111 -34.77 16.84 4.94
CA HIS A 111 -35.81 16.26 4.10
C HIS A 111 -37.05 15.90 4.91
N LYS A 112 -38.15 16.64 4.70
CA LYS A 112 -39.43 16.46 5.43
C LYS A 112 -40.51 15.65 4.69
N GLY A 113 -40.23 15.11 3.50
CA GLY A 113 -41.24 14.49 2.64
C GLY A 113 -41.54 13.01 2.92
N LYS A 114 -42.71 12.69 3.49
CA LYS A 114 -43.28 11.33 3.41
C LYS A 114 -43.79 11.10 1.98
N GLY A 115 -43.37 10.00 1.32
CA GLY A 115 -43.78 9.69 -0.06
C GLY A 115 -43.01 10.45 -1.15
N SER A 116 -41.81 10.93 -0.84
CA SER A 116 -40.95 11.72 -1.71
C SER A 116 -40.68 11.09 -3.08
N LYS A 117 -40.83 11.89 -4.16
CA LYS A 117 -40.38 11.56 -5.53
C LYS A 117 -38.88 11.17 -5.59
N ASN A 118 -38.10 11.56 -4.58
CA ASN A 118 -36.66 11.34 -4.50
C ASN A 118 -36.28 10.15 -3.60
N ALA A 119 -37.17 9.16 -3.43
CA ALA A 119 -36.93 8.04 -2.53
C ALA A 119 -35.67 7.22 -2.90
N SER A 120 -35.36 7.08 -4.19
CA SER A 120 -34.13 6.45 -4.68
C SER A 120 -32.87 7.18 -4.24
N GLU A 121 -32.87 8.51 -4.39
CA GLU A 121 -31.78 9.41 -4.08
C GLU A 121 -31.51 9.41 -2.57
N LEU A 122 -32.56 9.48 -1.75
CA LEU A 122 -32.44 9.39 -0.30
C LEU A 122 -31.84 8.05 0.14
N ARG A 123 -32.29 6.93 -0.44
CA ARG A 123 -31.70 5.60 -0.18
C ARG A 123 -30.24 5.55 -0.58
N PHE A 124 -29.87 6.18 -1.70
CA PHE A 124 -28.47 6.28 -2.13
C PHE A 124 -27.63 7.10 -1.16
N LEU A 125 -28.12 8.24 -0.66
CA LEU A 125 -27.42 9.06 0.33
C LEU A 125 -27.22 8.30 1.65
N ILE A 126 -28.25 7.57 2.12
CA ILE A 126 -28.16 6.71 3.32
C ILE A 126 -27.08 5.64 3.11
N ALA A 127 -27.09 4.99 1.95
CA ALA A 127 -26.12 3.97 1.60
C ALA A 127 -24.70 4.56 1.58
N PHE A 128 -24.50 5.70 0.92
CA PHE A 128 -23.23 6.39 0.85
C PHE A 128 -22.71 6.76 2.25
N ILE A 129 -23.54 7.36 3.10
CA ILE A 129 -23.15 7.73 4.48
C ILE A 129 -22.76 6.48 5.26
N SER A 130 -23.52 5.39 5.13
CA SER A 130 -23.23 4.13 5.82
C SER A 130 -21.90 3.53 5.36
N VAL A 131 -21.67 3.46 4.04
CA VAL A 131 -20.41 2.99 3.45
C VAL A 131 -19.25 3.86 3.92
N ALA A 132 -19.37 5.18 3.79
CA ALA A 132 -18.32 6.12 4.14
C ALA A 132 -17.98 6.05 5.63
N SER A 133 -18.98 5.94 6.50
CA SER A 133 -18.78 5.84 7.95
C SER A 133 -18.08 4.54 8.33
N ILE A 134 -18.58 3.39 7.86
CA ILE A 134 -17.98 2.09 8.19
C ILE A 134 -16.56 1.99 7.62
N THR A 135 -16.34 2.40 6.36
CA THR A 135 -14.98 2.43 5.79
C THR A 135 -14.06 3.35 6.60
N THR A 136 -14.54 4.53 7.03
CA THR A 136 -13.73 5.43 7.87
C THR A 136 -13.32 4.77 9.18
N LEU A 137 -14.23 4.05 9.83
CA LEU A 137 -13.93 3.31 11.07
C LEU A 137 -12.92 2.18 10.82
N MET A 138 -13.09 1.41 9.73
CA MET A 138 -12.15 0.35 9.35
C MET A 138 -10.76 0.90 9.03
N VAL A 139 -10.67 2.01 8.29
CA VAL A 139 -9.40 2.65 7.93
C VAL A 139 -8.77 3.34 9.13
N ALA A 140 -9.55 3.96 10.02
CA ALA A 140 -9.00 4.63 11.21
C ALA A 140 -8.31 3.66 12.16
N LYS A 141 -8.78 2.40 12.21
CA LYS A 141 -8.10 1.32 12.92
C LYS A 141 -6.73 1.00 12.30
N HIS A 142 -6.68 0.86 10.98
CA HIS A 142 -5.47 0.51 10.22
C HIS A 142 -5.04 1.65 9.31
N PHE A 143 -4.61 2.77 9.91
CA PHE A 143 -4.52 4.05 9.20
C PHE A 143 -3.55 4.05 8.03
N LYS A 144 -4.12 4.07 6.83
CA LYS A 144 -3.47 4.45 5.57
C LYS A 144 -4.49 5.19 4.72
N ASN A 145 -4.18 6.44 4.34
CA ASN A 145 -5.12 7.28 3.58
C ASN A 145 -5.58 6.63 2.27
N TYR A 146 -4.70 5.88 1.59
CA TYR A 146 -5.05 5.22 0.33
C TYR A 146 -6.08 4.08 0.47
N TYR A 147 -6.41 3.64 1.69
CA TYR A 147 -7.52 2.71 1.89
C TYR A 147 -8.91 3.36 1.76
N MET A 148 -8.98 4.69 1.76
CA MET A 148 -10.24 5.41 1.50
C MET A 148 -10.69 5.35 0.04
N ILE A 149 -9.85 4.83 -0.88
CA ILE A 149 -10.12 4.83 -2.32
C ILE A 149 -11.49 4.22 -2.69
N GLY A 150 -11.92 3.18 -1.99
CA GLY A 150 -13.22 2.55 -2.23
C GLY A 150 -14.40 3.51 -2.00
N THR A 151 -14.33 4.33 -0.96
CA THR A 151 -15.33 5.37 -0.69
C THR A 151 -15.17 6.57 -1.62
N LEU A 152 -13.92 6.95 -1.94
CA LEU A 152 -13.65 8.11 -2.81
C LEU A 152 -14.20 7.92 -4.23
N ILE A 153 -14.25 6.68 -4.74
CA ILE A 153 -14.85 6.38 -6.05
C ILE A 153 -16.35 6.74 -6.08
N LEU A 154 -17.03 6.74 -4.93
CA LEU A 154 -18.46 7.08 -4.83
C LEU A 154 -18.73 8.58 -4.89
N LEU A 155 -17.71 9.44 -4.85
CA LEU A 155 -17.87 10.90 -4.85
C LEU A 155 -18.57 11.42 -6.11
N GLY A 156 -18.26 10.88 -7.29
CA GLY A 156 -18.93 11.29 -8.52
C GLY A 156 -20.44 11.01 -8.48
N PRO A 157 -20.87 9.75 -8.29
CA PRO A 157 -22.27 9.39 -8.17
C PRO A 157 -23.04 10.14 -7.07
N VAL A 158 -22.46 10.30 -5.87
CA VAL A 158 -23.17 11.01 -4.78
C VAL A 158 -23.31 12.50 -5.06
N LEU A 159 -22.32 13.16 -5.67
CA LEU A 159 -22.42 14.56 -6.07
C LEU A 159 -23.51 14.75 -7.14
N TYR A 160 -23.65 13.80 -8.06
CA TYR A 160 -24.75 13.80 -9.02
C TYR A 160 -26.12 13.64 -8.34
N VAL A 161 -26.24 12.74 -7.35
CA VAL A 161 -27.48 12.58 -6.57
C VAL A 161 -27.81 13.86 -5.80
N ILE A 162 -26.82 14.47 -5.13
CA ILE A 162 -26.98 15.76 -4.45
C ILE A 162 -27.46 16.83 -5.44
N TYR A 163 -26.84 16.90 -6.62
CA TYR A 163 -27.23 17.83 -7.67
C TYR A 163 -28.70 17.65 -8.08
N GLN A 164 -29.14 16.41 -8.33
CA GLN A 164 -30.53 16.12 -8.70
C GLN A 164 -31.52 16.51 -7.60
N MET A 165 -31.17 16.29 -6.34
CA MET A 165 -32.01 16.68 -5.21
C MET A 165 -32.13 18.20 -5.03
N LEU A 166 -31.12 18.96 -5.47
CA LEU A 166 -31.08 20.42 -5.34
C LEU A 166 -31.55 21.17 -6.59
N GLN A 167 -31.70 20.49 -7.75
CA GLN A 167 -32.23 21.06 -9.00
C GLN A 167 -33.49 21.91 -8.82
N PRO A 168 -34.52 21.49 -8.05
CA PRO A 168 -35.76 22.26 -7.93
C PRO A 168 -35.60 23.63 -7.26
N GLY A 169 -34.48 23.89 -6.57
CA GLY A 169 -34.27 25.11 -5.79
C GLY A 169 -33.56 26.26 -6.51
N GLY A 170 -33.22 26.13 -7.80
CA GLY A 170 -32.54 27.19 -8.55
C GLY A 170 -31.03 27.36 -8.26
N TYR A 171 -30.45 26.54 -7.36
CA TYR A 171 -29.03 26.62 -6.96
C TYR A 171 -28.05 25.94 -7.94
N ARG A 172 -28.48 25.66 -9.18
CA ARG A 172 -27.71 24.89 -10.18
C ARG A 172 -26.31 25.47 -10.41
N ILE A 173 -26.21 26.78 -10.58
CA ILE A 173 -24.95 27.46 -10.86
C ILE A 173 -24.01 27.35 -9.65
N ALA A 174 -24.52 27.60 -8.44
CA ALA A 174 -23.72 27.51 -7.22
C ALA A 174 -23.13 26.12 -7.02
N ILE A 175 -23.91 25.06 -7.24
CA ILE A 175 -23.43 23.67 -7.11
C ILE A 175 -22.35 23.36 -8.15
N LEU A 176 -22.55 23.80 -9.40
CA LEU A 176 -21.56 23.60 -10.47
C LEU A 176 -20.27 24.38 -10.17
N CYS A 177 -20.36 25.61 -9.65
CA CYS A 177 -19.21 26.39 -9.23
C CYS A 177 -18.45 25.71 -8.09
N VAL A 178 -19.15 25.20 -7.06
CA VAL A 178 -18.54 24.46 -5.96
C VAL A 178 -17.84 23.20 -6.48
N ALA A 179 -18.53 22.40 -7.31
CA ALA A 179 -17.95 21.21 -7.92
C ALA A 179 -16.71 21.54 -8.78
N ALA A 180 -16.76 22.63 -9.55
CA ALA A 180 -15.63 23.09 -10.36
C ALA A 180 -14.45 23.54 -9.50
N ILE A 181 -14.68 24.29 -8.41
CA ILE A 181 -13.63 24.69 -7.46
C ILE A 181 -12.95 23.46 -6.86
N PHE A 182 -13.72 22.47 -6.41
CA PHE A 182 -13.16 21.23 -5.88
C PHE A 182 -12.43 20.41 -6.96
N GLY A 183 -12.98 20.35 -8.17
CA GLY A 183 -12.31 19.75 -9.34
C GLY A 183 -10.94 20.40 -9.58
N MET A 184 -10.88 21.74 -9.59
CA MET A 184 -9.63 22.48 -9.77
C MET A 184 -8.63 22.26 -8.62
N MET A 185 -9.10 22.24 -7.37
CA MET A 185 -8.23 21.97 -6.21
C MET A 185 -7.61 20.58 -6.25
N THR A 186 -8.41 19.57 -6.62
CA THR A 186 -7.93 18.19 -6.75
C THR A 186 -6.97 18.05 -7.93
N LEU A 187 -7.28 18.64 -9.10
CA LEU A 187 -6.38 18.67 -10.26
C LEU A 187 -5.05 19.33 -9.92
N ASN A 188 -5.04 20.49 -9.24
CA ASN A 188 -3.80 21.15 -8.83
C ASN A 188 -2.96 20.24 -7.90
N SER A 189 -3.59 19.54 -6.97
CA SER A 189 -2.89 18.56 -6.13
C SER A 189 -2.28 17.42 -6.96
N GLN A 190 -2.99 16.92 -7.97
CA GLN A 190 -2.48 15.86 -8.84
C GLN A 190 -1.34 16.36 -9.72
N VAL A 191 -1.42 17.58 -10.26
CA VAL A 191 -0.33 18.19 -11.05
C VAL A 191 0.94 18.30 -10.20
N LYS A 192 0.84 18.75 -8.95
CA LYS A 192 1.98 18.79 -8.03
C LYS A 192 2.59 17.39 -7.82
N ILE A 193 1.75 16.37 -7.60
CA ILE A 193 2.21 14.98 -7.43
C ILE A 193 2.89 14.47 -8.71
N ILE A 194 2.33 14.74 -9.89
CA ILE A 194 2.90 14.35 -11.18
C ILE A 194 4.27 15.00 -11.37
N ASN A 195 4.39 16.30 -11.09
CA ASN A 195 5.66 17.02 -11.16
C ASN A 195 6.68 16.46 -10.16
N SER A 196 6.27 16.13 -8.94
CA SER A 196 7.17 15.47 -7.98
C SER A 196 7.60 14.08 -8.47
N ARG A 197 6.71 13.32 -9.11
CA ARG A 197 7.02 12.00 -9.68
C ARG A 197 7.97 12.09 -10.86
N SER A 198 7.82 13.09 -11.74
CA SER A 198 8.75 13.29 -12.85
C SER A 198 10.15 13.67 -12.33
N GLN A 199 10.24 14.57 -11.34
CA GLN A 199 11.51 14.88 -10.68
C GLN A 199 12.13 13.64 -10.02
N LEU A 200 11.33 12.83 -9.31
CA LEU A 200 11.80 11.56 -8.75
C LEU A 200 12.28 10.59 -9.82
N SER A 201 11.67 10.55 -11.00
CA SER A 201 12.15 9.70 -12.10
C SER A 201 13.50 10.15 -12.64
N ILE A 202 13.75 11.46 -12.70
CA ILE A 202 15.06 12.02 -13.10
C ILE A 202 16.12 11.68 -12.05
N LEU A 203 15.79 11.83 -10.76
CA LEU A 203 16.68 11.44 -9.67
C LEU A 203 17.03 9.94 -9.73
N ARG A 204 16.06 9.07 -10.03
CA ARG A 204 16.33 7.63 -10.21
C ARG A 204 17.29 7.33 -11.35
N MET A 205 17.15 8.03 -12.48
CA MET A 205 18.08 7.86 -13.59
C MET A 205 19.50 8.26 -13.17
N LYS A 206 19.64 9.37 -12.43
CA LYS A 206 20.93 9.80 -11.86
C LYS A 206 21.48 8.79 -10.86
N ASP A 207 20.68 8.32 -9.91
CA ASP A 207 21.09 7.31 -8.93
C ASP A 207 21.54 6.02 -9.63
N ARG A 208 20.83 5.60 -10.69
CA ARG A 208 21.20 4.44 -11.52
C ARG A 208 22.53 4.66 -12.24
N GLU A 209 22.75 5.86 -12.78
CA GLU A 209 24.03 6.21 -13.40
C GLU A 209 25.18 6.24 -12.40
N ILE A 210 24.96 6.79 -11.20
CA ILE A 210 25.94 6.80 -10.11
C ILE A 210 26.30 5.37 -9.72
N LEU A 211 25.30 4.51 -9.51
CA LEU A 211 25.51 3.09 -9.21
C LEU A 211 26.33 2.40 -10.29
N LYS A 212 25.96 2.59 -11.56
CA LYS A 212 26.71 2.00 -12.68
C LYS A 212 28.15 2.50 -12.80
N ARG A 213 28.46 3.70 -12.30
CA ARG A 213 29.83 4.26 -12.31
C ARG A 213 30.66 3.83 -11.11
N HIS A 214 30.05 3.55 -9.97
CA HIS A 214 30.76 3.26 -8.71
C HIS A 214 30.81 1.77 -8.38
N ILE A 215 29.88 0.98 -8.90
CA ILE A 215 29.90 -0.48 -8.74
C ILE A 215 30.75 -1.02 -9.88
N GLU A 216 31.98 -1.41 -9.57
CA GLU A 216 32.83 -2.11 -10.53
C GLU A 216 32.23 -3.49 -10.84
N ASN A 217 32.62 -4.10 -11.97
CA ASN A 217 32.14 -5.43 -12.37
C ASN A 217 32.47 -6.55 -11.37
N GLN A 218 33.19 -6.26 -10.29
CA GLN A 218 33.54 -7.20 -9.23
C GLN A 218 32.80 -6.91 -7.92
N ASP A 219 32.15 -5.76 -7.78
CA ASP A 219 31.48 -5.37 -6.54
C ASP A 219 30.04 -5.89 -6.45
N TYR A 220 29.55 -6.07 -5.23
CA TYR A 220 28.19 -6.54 -4.95
C TYR A 220 27.23 -5.41 -4.58
N LEU A 221 26.03 -5.42 -5.16
CA LEU A 221 24.92 -4.55 -4.80
C LEU A 221 23.97 -5.27 -3.85
N PHE A 222 23.85 -4.79 -2.61
CA PHE A 222 22.88 -5.31 -1.66
C PHE A 222 21.52 -4.64 -1.81
N ILE A 223 20.49 -5.46 -1.99
CA ILE A 223 19.11 -5.05 -2.23
C ILE A 223 18.19 -5.60 -1.15
N LYS A 224 17.61 -4.68 -0.39
CA LYS A 224 16.49 -4.98 0.50
C LYS A 224 15.23 -5.22 -0.35
N PRO A 225 14.54 -6.37 -0.22
CA PRO A 225 13.37 -6.71 -1.01
C PRO A 225 12.13 -5.99 -0.48
N GLU A 226 12.10 -4.68 -0.61
CA GLU A 226 10.97 -3.85 -0.23
C GLU A 226 10.13 -3.46 -1.44
N TRP A 227 8.86 -3.19 -1.19
CA TRP A 227 7.96 -2.59 -2.18
C TRP A 227 8.36 -1.14 -2.52
N SER A 228 9.28 -0.56 -1.74
CA SER A 228 9.79 0.79 -1.91
C SER A 228 10.68 0.88 -3.15
N TRP A 229 10.66 2.04 -3.77
CA TRP A 229 11.35 2.36 -5.02
C TRP A 229 12.86 2.08 -4.92
N GLY A 230 13.44 1.55 -5.99
CA GLY A 230 14.89 1.43 -6.15
C GLY A 230 15.35 2.08 -7.48
N PRO A 231 16.65 2.40 -7.60
CA PRO A 231 17.22 3.01 -8.80
C PRO A 231 17.33 2.04 -9.99
N GLY A 232 17.41 0.74 -9.75
CA GLY A 232 17.53 -0.29 -10.78
C GLY A 232 16.33 -1.24 -10.88
N GLU A 233 16.31 -2.05 -11.94
CA GLU A 233 15.26 -3.03 -12.24
C GLU A 233 15.35 -4.24 -11.32
N GLU A 234 16.57 -4.59 -10.91
CA GLU A 234 16.90 -5.65 -9.96
C GLU A 234 16.14 -5.52 -8.63
N TYR A 235 15.83 -4.29 -8.20
CA TYR A 235 14.99 -4.04 -7.02
C TYR A 235 13.57 -4.58 -7.20
N GLY A 236 12.98 -4.34 -8.36
CA GLY A 236 11.64 -4.83 -8.69
C GLY A 236 11.61 -6.35 -8.85
N LEU A 237 12.64 -6.91 -9.49
CA LEU A 237 12.79 -8.36 -9.66
C LEU A 237 12.95 -9.07 -8.32
N ILE A 238 13.82 -8.57 -7.44
CA ILE A 238 14.06 -9.12 -6.10
C ILE A 238 12.84 -8.97 -5.19
N PHE A 239 12.11 -7.85 -5.29
CA PHE A 239 10.83 -7.71 -4.61
C PHE A 239 9.82 -8.74 -5.12
N GLY A 240 9.71 -8.91 -6.44
CA GLY A 240 8.84 -9.90 -7.09
C GLY A 240 9.14 -11.34 -6.64
N LEU A 241 10.41 -11.71 -6.53
CA LEU A 241 10.83 -13.03 -6.01
C LEU A 241 10.22 -13.38 -4.64
N SER A 242 9.88 -12.38 -3.81
CA SER A 242 9.23 -12.61 -2.51
C SER A 242 7.87 -13.32 -2.62
N TYR A 243 7.22 -13.23 -3.78
CA TYR A 243 5.83 -13.63 -3.96
C TYR A 243 5.66 -14.79 -4.96
N VAL A 244 6.75 -15.30 -5.52
CA VAL A 244 6.70 -16.35 -6.56
C VAL A 244 6.96 -17.73 -5.97
N ARG A 245 6.12 -18.71 -6.30
CA ARG A 245 6.22 -20.10 -5.81
C ARG A 245 7.51 -20.80 -6.28
N HIS A 246 7.89 -20.60 -7.54
CA HIS A 246 9.07 -21.24 -8.15
C HIS A 246 10.29 -20.33 -8.14
N ARG A 247 10.49 -19.62 -7.02
CA ARG A 247 11.53 -18.58 -6.89
C ARG A 247 12.93 -19.06 -7.29
N ASP A 248 13.31 -20.29 -6.96
CA ASP A 248 14.66 -20.81 -7.22
C ASP A 248 15.00 -20.78 -8.72
N ARG A 249 14.01 -21.05 -9.59
CA ARG A 249 14.16 -20.95 -11.05
C ARG A 249 14.49 -19.53 -11.49
N TYR A 250 13.79 -18.54 -10.93
CA TYR A 250 13.97 -17.14 -11.28
C TYR A 250 15.21 -16.54 -10.62
N THR A 251 15.65 -17.09 -9.47
CA THR A 251 16.90 -16.72 -8.83
C THR A 251 18.09 -17.00 -9.76
N GLU A 252 18.12 -18.13 -10.46
CA GLU A 252 19.19 -18.43 -11.43
C GLU A 252 19.20 -17.44 -12.61
N ASP A 253 18.01 -17.07 -13.12
CA ASP A 253 17.91 -16.08 -14.18
C ASP A 253 18.38 -14.69 -13.71
N ILE A 254 18.07 -14.31 -12.46
CA ILE A 254 18.55 -13.07 -11.88
C ILE A 254 20.07 -13.12 -11.68
N ARG A 255 20.63 -14.22 -11.18
CA ARG A 255 22.10 -14.38 -11.05
C ARG A 255 22.82 -14.22 -12.39
N ARG A 256 22.27 -14.80 -13.46
CA ARG A 256 22.89 -14.72 -14.80
C ARG A 256 22.88 -13.31 -15.38
N ASN A 257 21.81 -12.56 -15.15
CA ASN A 257 21.61 -11.24 -15.76
C ASN A 257 22.03 -10.06 -14.86
N TYR A 258 22.09 -10.30 -13.55
CA TYR A 258 22.41 -9.33 -12.49
C TYR A 258 23.41 -9.95 -11.51
N TYR A 259 24.48 -10.54 -12.08
CA TYR A 259 25.62 -11.09 -11.35
C TYR A 259 26.13 -10.00 -10.40
N HIS A 260 26.33 -10.34 -9.12
CA HIS A 260 26.63 -9.42 -8.02
C HIS A 260 25.44 -8.70 -7.33
N THR A 261 24.23 -9.26 -7.35
CA THR A 261 23.13 -8.73 -6.51
C THR A 261 22.87 -9.58 -5.29
N LEU A 262 23.02 -9.02 -4.08
CA LEU A 262 22.72 -9.67 -2.80
C LEU A 262 21.34 -9.25 -2.29
N SER A 263 20.62 -10.15 -1.62
CA SER A 263 19.35 -9.84 -0.95
C SER A 263 19.02 -10.90 0.10
N TYR A 264 18.12 -10.62 1.04
CA TYR A 264 17.79 -11.51 2.17
C TYR A 264 16.29 -11.83 2.33
N GLU A 265 15.97 -12.88 3.10
CA GLU A 265 14.59 -13.34 3.31
C GLU A 265 13.77 -12.51 4.32
N GLY A 266 13.20 -11.39 3.88
CA GLY A 266 12.11 -10.70 4.59
C GLY A 266 12.56 -9.84 5.77
N ALA A 267 11.78 -8.81 6.11
CA ALA A 267 12.20 -7.73 7.01
C ALA A 267 12.51 -8.15 8.47
N GLU A 268 11.99 -9.30 8.92
CA GLU A 268 12.10 -9.79 10.30
C GLU A 268 12.96 -11.07 10.45
N ARG A 269 13.57 -11.58 9.38
CA ARG A 269 14.42 -12.79 9.48
C ARG A 269 15.90 -12.45 9.35
N ASN A 270 16.69 -13.37 9.88
CA ASN A 270 18.14 -13.39 9.83
C ASN A 270 18.66 -13.12 8.38
N PRO A 271 19.37 -12.00 8.13
CA PRO A 271 19.90 -11.62 6.82
C PRO A 271 20.78 -12.67 6.14
N LEU A 272 21.32 -13.63 6.90
CA LEU A 272 22.11 -14.76 6.40
C LEU A 272 21.32 -15.77 5.54
N ARG A 273 19.99 -15.74 5.52
CA ARG A 273 19.22 -16.43 4.48
C ARG A 273 19.07 -15.53 3.28
N MET A 274 20.15 -15.46 2.51
CA MET A 274 20.20 -14.72 1.27
C MET A 274 19.29 -15.37 0.20
N ARG A 275 18.53 -14.55 -0.54
CA ARG A 275 17.52 -14.98 -1.52
C ARG A 275 18.08 -15.25 -2.90
N VAL A 276 19.04 -14.42 -3.31
CA VAL A 276 19.63 -14.50 -4.63
C VAL A 276 20.87 -15.37 -4.59
N ASP A 277 21.55 -15.49 -3.45
CA ASP A 277 22.82 -16.19 -3.39
C ASP A 277 23.08 -16.81 -2.03
N LYS A 278 23.32 -18.12 -1.96
CA LYS A 278 24.13 -18.65 -0.86
C LYS A 278 25.58 -18.38 -1.25
N VAL A 279 25.98 -17.11 -1.36
CA VAL A 279 27.39 -16.78 -1.52
C VAL A 279 28.02 -17.05 -0.15
N PRO A 280 28.91 -18.05 -0.04
CA PRO A 280 29.71 -18.25 1.16
C PRO A 280 30.39 -16.92 1.50
N LEU A 281 30.45 -16.56 2.79
CA LEU A 281 31.05 -15.27 3.19
C LEU A 281 32.48 -15.12 2.66
N GLU A 282 33.17 -16.24 2.46
CA GLU A 282 34.49 -16.38 1.89
C GLU A 282 34.57 -15.86 0.44
N GLU A 283 33.50 -15.97 -0.35
CA GLU A 283 33.43 -15.43 -1.71
C GLU A 283 33.20 -13.91 -1.73
N LEU A 284 32.61 -13.35 -0.66
CA LEU A 284 32.45 -11.91 -0.51
C LEU A 284 33.74 -11.22 -0.03
N VAL A 285 34.72 -11.98 0.46
CA VAL A 285 36.03 -11.47 0.88
C VAL A 285 36.75 -10.83 -0.31
N GLY A 286 37.27 -9.62 -0.10
CA GLY A 286 37.99 -8.85 -1.11
C GLY A 286 37.09 -7.96 -1.99
N HIS A 287 35.79 -8.23 -2.04
CA HIS A 287 34.81 -7.44 -2.80
C HIS A 287 34.22 -6.31 -1.96
N GLN A 288 33.79 -5.22 -2.62
CA GLN A 288 32.97 -4.20 -1.96
C GLN A 288 31.50 -4.55 -2.06
N ILE A 289 30.78 -4.38 -0.95
CA ILE A 289 29.33 -4.49 -0.88
C ILE A 289 28.75 -3.08 -0.77
N HIS A 290 28.01 -2.70 -1.79
CA HIS A 290 27.31 -1.42 -1.90
C HIS A 290 25.88 -1.56 -1.42
N ILE A 291 25.48 -0.70 -0.48
CA ILE A 291 24.12 -0.62 0.04
C ILE A 291 23.57 0.76 -0.29
N VAL A 292 22.44 0.77 -0.98
CA VAL A 292 21.75 2.02 -1.32
C VAL A 292 20.83 2.40 -0.16
N ASN A 293 21.26 3.37 0.63
CA ASN A 293 20.43 3.98 1.66
C ASN A 293 19.56 5.08 1.04
N GLN A 294 18.25 5.02 1.23
CA GLN A 294 17.32 6.04 0.75
C GLN A 294 16.44 6.53 1.91
N PRO A 295 15.94 7.78 1.89
CA PRO A 295 15.13 8.32 2.99
C PRO A 295 13.90 7.49 3.39
N THR A 296 13.39 6.65 2.48
CA THR A 296 12.24 5.75 2.74
C THR A 296 12.65 4.30 3.05
N ARG A 297 13.95 4.01 3.01
CA ARG A 297 14.55 2.71 3.26
C ARG A 297 15.43 2.83 4.49
N ASN A 298 14.90 2.46 5.65
CA ASN A 298 15.72 2.36 6.84
C ASN A 298 16.69 1.18 6.65
N SER A 299 17.90 1.48 6.16
CA SER A 299 18.99 0.52 6.04
C SER A 299 19.82 0.45 7.33
N SER A 300 19.57 1.30 8.34
CA SER A 300 20.32 1.28 9.60
C SER A 300 20.31 -0.08 10.29
N PRO A 301 19.18 -0.79 10.46
CA PRO A 301 19.18 -2.13 11.06
C PRO A 301 19.99 -3.16 10.26
N LEU A 302 20.08 -2.97 8.93
CA LEU A 302 20.87 -3.84 8.07
C LEU A 302 22.36 -3.51 8.18
N ILE A 303 22.71 -2.23 8.19
CA ILE A 303 24.07 -1.75 8.42
C ILE A 303 24.55 -2.22 9.79
N GLU A 304 23.77 -1.98 10.86
CA GLU A 304 24.05 -2.45 12.22
C GLU A 304 24.20 -3.97 12.30
N TYR A 305 23.36 -4.71 11.57
CA TYR A 305 23.48 -6.16 11.50
C TYR A 305 24.77 -6.62 10.82
N LEU A 306 25.10 -6.01 9.67
CA LEU A 306 26.31 -6.32 8.91
C LEU A 306 27.55 -5.92 9.71
N GLU A 307 27.52 -4.76 10.38
CA GLU A 307 28.55 -4.31 11.32
C GLU A 307 28.69 -5.25 12.51
N GLY A 308 27.58 -5.69 13.13
CA GLY A 308 27.62 -6.64 14.24
C GLY A 308 28.17 -8.02 13.87
N HIS A 309 27.85 -8.52 12.67
CA HIS A 309 28.44 -9.76 12.15
C HIS A 309 29.87 -9.53 11.64
N TYR A 310 30.18 -8.33 11.16
CA TYR A 310 31.54 -7.90 10.84
C TYR A 310 32.44 -7.83 12.07
N GLU A 311 31.94 -7.39 13.24
CA GLU A 311 32.66 -7.48 14.51
C GLU A 311 33.01 -8.94 14.88
N MET A 312 32.16 -9.91 14.50
CA MET A 312 32.48 -11.34 14.67
C MET A 312 33.56 -11.83 13.69
N LEU A 313 33.69 -11.18 12.53
CA LEU A 313 34.70 -11.48 11.49
C LEU A 313 36.01 -10.69 11.68
N LYS A 314 35.98 -9.62 12.49
CA LYS A 314 37.06 -8.67 12.80
C LYS A 314 38.27 -9.24 13.55
N ARG A 315 38.43 -10.57 13.60
CA ARG A 315 39.72 -11.14 14.04
C ARG A 315 40.87 -10.80 13.09
N ASP A 316 40.61 -10.28 11.89
CA ASP A 316 41.64 -9.66 11.04
C ASP A 316 41.09 -8.41 10.28
N THR A 317 41.89 -7.34 10.25
CA THR A 317 41.62 -5.91 9.98
C THR A 317 41.06 -5.49 8.60
N ILE A 318 40.22 -4.42 8.52
CA ILE A 318 40.09 -3.41 7.40
C ILE A 318 39.09 -2.24 7.72
N PRO A 319 39.16 -1.06 7.06
CA PRO A 319 38.33 0.14 7.34
C PRO A 319 37.03 0.25 6.53
N LEU A 320 36.03 0.94 7.08
CA LEU A 320 34.76 1.33 6.42
C LEU A 320 34.83 2.73 5.81
N ALA A 321 34.18 2.92 4.66
CA ALA A 321 33.93 4.24 4.07
C ALA A 321 32.41 4.46 3.87
N THR A 322 31.90 5.59 4.35
CA THR A 322 30.49 5.96 4.24
C THR A 322 30.34 7.20 3.38
N ASP A 323 29.70 7.07 2.22
CA ASP A 323 29.16 8.21 1.47
C ASP A 323 27.64 8.30 1.68
N ASN A 324 27.11 9.52 1.76
CA ASN A 324 25.71 9.78 2.14
C ASN A 324 24.65 9.22 1.15
N LEU A 325 25.06 8.67 0.00
CA LEU A 325 24.22 8.00 -1.01
C LEU A 325 24.56 6.51 -1.22
N LEU A 326 25.73 6.08 -0.75
CA LEU A 326 26.30 4.76 -1.00
C LEU A 326 27.07 4.35 0.25
N PHE A 327 26.56 3.35 0.95
CA PHE A 327 27.35 2.71 2.00
C PHE A 327 28.14 1.58 1.35
N SER A 328 29.46 1.69 1.35
CA SER A 328 30.37 0.69 0.77
C SER A 328 31.15 0.00 1.88
N MET A 329 31.04 -1.32 1.97
CA MET A 329 31.79 -2.13 2.93
C MET A 329 32.73 -3.07 2.17
N LYS A 330 34.03 -3.02 2.44
CA LYS A 330 35.00 -3.97 1.88
C LYS A 330 35.29 -5.07 2.91
N LEU A 331 35.04 -6.33 2.56
CA LEU A 331 35.37 -7.46 3.43
C LEU A 331 36.86 -7.82 3.28
N GLY A 332 37.57 -7.98 4.41
CA GLY A 332 39.02 -8.24 4.46
C GLY A 332 39.43 -9.70 4.24
N HIS A 333 40.70 -9.93 3.91
CA HIS A 333 41.29 -11.26 3.70
C HIS A 333 41.18 -12.16 4.95
N LEU A 334 40.56 -13.33 4.81
CA LEU A 334 40.75 -14.45 5.74
C LEU A 334 42.18 -14.98 5.52
N LYS A 335 43.13 -14.60 6.38
CA LYS A 335 44.45 -15.25 6.41
C LYS A 335 44.34 -16.53 7.22
N ASP A 336 44.90 -17.60 6.67
CA ASP A 336 45.01 -18.93 7.25
C ASP A 336 45.32 -18.90 8.76
N SER A 337 44.30 -19.17 9.58
CA SER A 337 44.49 -19.67 10.95
C SER A 337 44.10 -21.15 10.96
N LYS A 338 45.14 -21.98 11.10
CA LYS A 338 45.05 -23.41 11.40
C LYS A 338 44.35 -23.66 12.73
#